data_AF-A0A2P2LU54-F1
#
_entry.id   AF-A0A2P2LU54-F1
#
_cell.length_a   1.000
_cell.length_b   1.000
_cell.length_c   1.000
_cell.angle_alpha   90.00
_cell.angle_beta   90.00
_cell.angle_gamma   90.00
#
_symmetry.space_group_name_H-M   'P 1'
#
loop_
_entity.id
_entity.type
_entity.pdbx_description
1 polymer ?
#
loop_
_entity_poly.entity_id
_entity_poly.type
_entity_poly.pdbx_seq_one_letter_code
_entity_poly.pdbx_strand_id
1 'polypeptide(L)'
;MDIEQRQAELIDQFVRQASALEGSALASLIVDATSHPYLFAFSEILAVPSVSELEGTDNSLYLNVLRLFVHGTWSDYKATKSVFEGNADHFLQLVPDQILKLKQLTVLTLAETNKVLPYDELMQELDVTNVRELEDFLINECMYVGIVRGKLDQLRRCFEVQFAAGRDLRPGQLTNMIQTLSSWLATSDNLLVSIQEKIKWADTMSELDKKHRKDIEDKVEEVKKSLSLKADIEFRGHEEVYSERGGVMDYEEDRSRPKRRRHPLS
;
A
#
# COMPACT_ATOMS: atom_id res chain seq x y z
N MET A 1 -9.70 -8.76 -11.80
CA MET A 1 -9.73 -9.96 -10.91
C MET A 1 -11.00 -10.76 -11.20
N ASP A 2 -11.03 -12.06 -10.89
CA ASP A 2 -12.18 -12.94 -11.20
C ASP A 2 -13.51 -12.44 -10.65
N ILE A 3 -13.51 -11.75 -9.49
CA ILE A 3 -14.71 -11.17 -8.89
C ILE A 3 -15.23 -9.94 -9.64
N GLU A 4 -14.35 -9.08 -10.14
CA GLU A 4 -14.73 -7.85 -10.86
C GLU A 4 -15.37 -8.17 -12.22
N GLN A 5 -14.81 -9.16 -12.94
CA GLN A 5 -15.36 -9.60 -14.22
C GLN A 5 -16.74 -10.24 -14.06
N ARG A 6 -16.89 -11.13 -13.07
CA ARG A 6 -18.20 -11.74 -12.74
C ARG A 6 -19.22 -10.69 -12.31
N GLN A 7 -18.80 -9.70 -11.53
CA GLN A 7 -19.68 -8.64 -11.07
C GLN A 7 -20.17 -7.76 -12.23
N ALA A 8 -19.32 -7.46 -13.22
CA ALA A 8 -19.71 -6.66 -14.37
C ALA A 8 -20.85 -7.28 -15.20
N GLU A 9 -20.81 -8.61 -15.41
CA GLU A 9 -21.88 -9.35 -16.11
C GLU A 9 -23.20 -9.30 -15.33
N LEU A 10 -23.11 -9.45 -14.00
CA LEU A 10 -24.28 -9.39 -13.12
C LEU A 10 -24.89 -7.98 -13.10
N ILE A 11 -24.06 -6.93 -13.03
CA ILE A 11 -24.55 -5.55 -13.06
C ILE A 11 -25.33 -5.31 -14.35
N ASP A 12 -24.77 -5.67 -15.52
CA ASP A 12 -25.46 -5.50 -16.79
C ASP A 12 -26.80 -6.28 -16.83
N GLN A 13 -26.83 -7.51 -16.30
CA GLN A 13 -28.06 -8.28 -16.18
C GLN A 13 -29.12 -7.57 -15.32
N PHE A 14 -28.76 -7.12 -14.11
CA PHE A 14 -29.67 -6.45 -13.20
C PHE A 14 -30.12 -5.08 -13.72
N VAL A 15 -29.24 -4.32 -14.37
CA VAL A 15 -29.59 -3.03 -15.01
C VAL A 15 -30.60 -3.23 -16.13
N ARG A 16 -30.41 -4.24 -16.99
CA ARG A 16 -31.38 -4.57 -18.05
C ARG A 16 -32.73 -4.98 -17.48
N GLN A 17 -32.74 -5.81 -16.44
CA GLN A 17 -33.98 -6.20 -15.77
C GLN A 17 -34.66 -4.99 -15.10
N ALA A 18 -33.91 -4.13 -14.42
CA ALA A 18 -34.44 -2.93 -13.77
C ALA A 18 -35.06 -1.96 -14.79
N SER A 19 -34.51 -1.87 -16.00
CA SER A 19 -35.05 -1.04 -17.07
C SER A 19 -36.34 -1.56 -17.71
N ALA A 20 -36.66 -2.85 -17.52
CA ALA A 20 -37.80 -3.51 -18.13
C ALA A 20 -38.96 -3.76 -17.14
N LEU A 21 -38.72 -3.60 -15.84
CA LEU A 21 -39.66 -3.89 -14.76
C LEU A 21 -40.18 -2.60 -14.11
N GLU A 22 -41.42 -2.65 -13.60
CA GLU A 22 -42.06 -1.52 -12.92
C GLU A 22 -42.68 -1.96 -11.57
N GLY A 23 -42.82 -0.99 -10.66
CA GLY A 23 -43.57 -1.14 -9.41
C GLY A 23 -43.06 -2.29 -8.52
N SER A 24 -43.96 -3.23 -8.18
CA SER A 24 -43.65 -4.33 -7.26
C SER A 24 -42.59 -5.31 -7.79
N ALA A 25 -42.46 -5.46 -9.11
CA ALA A 25 -41.44 -6.35 -9.69
C ALA A 25 -40.03 -5.76 -9.54
N LEU A 26 -39.93 -4.43 -9.50
CA LEU A 26 -38.67 -3.74 -9.25
C LEU A 26 -38.25 -3.85 -7.78
N ALA A 27 -39.21 -3.84 -6.85
CA ALA A 27 -38.95 -4.11 -5.44
C ALA A 27 -38.36 -5.52 -5.23
N SER A 28 -38.92 -6.56 -5.87
CA SER A 28 -38.34 -7.91 -5.82
C SER A 28 -36.94 -7.96 -6.43
N LEU A 29 -36.71 -7.26 -7.54
CA LEU A 29 -35.39 -7.19 -8.15
C LEU A 29 -34.33 -6.57 -7.22
N ILE A 30 -34.70 -5.53 -6.46
CA ILE A 30 -33.80 -4.91 -5.47
C ILE A 30 -33.45 -5.91 -4.37
N VAL A 31 -34.42 -6.69 -3.89
CA VAL A 31 -34.16 -7.75 -2.91
C VAL A 31 -33.20 -8.79 -3.47
N ASP A 32 -33.42 -9.24 -4.70
CA ASP A 32 -32.56 -10.21 -5.37
C ASP A 32 -31.14 -9.67 -5.56
N ALA A 33 -30.99 -8.44 -6.05
CA ALA A 33 -29.69 -7.79 -6.25
C ALA A 33 -28.94 -7.63 -4.91
N THR A 34 -29.61 -7.10 -3.89
CA THR A 34 -29.00 -6.90 -2.56
C THR A 34 -28.72 -8.21 -1.82
N SER A 35 -29.33 -9.34 -2.20
CA SER A 35 -29.04 -10.67 -1.66
C SER A 35 -28.01 -11.46 -2.48
N HIS A 36 -27.72 -11.07 -3.73
CA HIS A 36 -26.88 -11.85 -4.63
C HIS A 36 -25.40 -11.99 -4.16
N PRO A 37 -24.84 -13.20 -3.96
CA PRO A 37 -23.56 -13.40 -3.25
C PRO A 37 -22.32 -12.77 -3.91
N TYR A 38 -22.38 -12.51 -5.23
CA TYR A 38 -21.25 -11.97 -6.00
C TYR A 38 -21.46 -10.53 -6.52
N LEU A 39 -22.47 -9.82 -5.99
CA LEU A 39 -22.76 -8.44 -6.38
C LEU A 39 -22.52 -7.49 -5.20
N PHE A 40 -21.50 -6.63 -5.32
CA PHE A 40 -21.07 -5.66 -4.30
C PHE A 40 -21.10 -4.20 -4.75
N ALA A 41 -21.40 -3.92 -6.02
CA ALA A 41 -21.62 -2.57 -6.54
C ALA A 41 -23.06 -2.42 -7.03
N PHE A 42 -23.65 -1.27 -6.73
CA PHE A 42 -25.08 -1.01 -6.90
C PHE A 42 -25.37 0.35 -7.53
N SER A 43 -24.36 1.19 -7.76
CA SER A 43 -24.52 2.54 -8.32
C SER A 43 -25.23 2.53 -9.68
N GLU A 44 -24.87 1.60 -10.55
CA GLU A 44 -25.45 1.47 -11.88
C GLU A 44 -26.92 1.06 -11.82
N ILE A 45 -27.29 0.19 -10.87
CA ILE A 45 -28.68 -0.22 -10.63
C ILE A 45 -29.47 0.96 -10.05
N LEU A 46 -28.89 1.70 -9.10
CA LEU A 46 -29.51 2.90 -8.52
C LEU A 46 -29.72 4.01 -9.56
N ALA A 47 -28.83 4.12 -10.55
CA ALA A 47 -28.90 5.11 -11.62
C ALA A 47 -29.98 4.83 -12.68
N VAL A 48 -30.63 3.66 -12.65
CA VAL A 48 -31.72 3.34 -13.59
C VAL A 48 -32.93 4.23 -13.31
N PRO A 49 -33.50 4.92 -14.32
CA PRO A 49 -34.63 5.84 -14.14
C PRO A 49 -35.83 5.19 -13.43
N SER A 50 -36.20 3.98 -13.83
CA SER A 50 -37.30 3.20 -13.24
C SER A 50 -37.14 2.98 -11.73
N VAL A 51 -35.89 2.89 -11.24
CA VAL A 51 -35.59 2.75 -9.80
C VAL A 51 -35.80 4.07 -9.06
N SER A 52 -35.49 5.19 -9.69
CA SER A 52 -35.76 6.52 -9.12
C SER A 52 -37.26 6.82 -9.06
N GLU A 53 -38.06 6.26 -9.97
CA GLU A 53 -39.52 6.40 -9.97
C GLU A 53 -40.21 5.70 -8.79
N LEU A 54 -39.52 4.83 -8.05
CA LEU A 54 -40.03 4.25 -6.80
C LEU A 54 -40.13 5.29 -5.68
N GLU A 55 -39.47 6.44 -5.81
CA GLU A 55 -39.54 7.54 -4.85
C GLU A 55 -40.97 8.11 -4.80
N GLY A 56 -41.58 8.10 -3.62
CA GLY A 56 -42.97 8.53 -3.42
C GLY A 56 -44.04 7.43 -3.63
N THR A 57 -43.62 6.21 -3.95
CA THR A 57 -44.53 5.04 -4.00
C THR A 57 -44.50 4.24 -2.69
N ASP A 58 -45.41 3.27 -2.56
CA ASP A 58 -45.43 2.30 -1.45
C ASP A 58 -44.12 1.48 -1.35
N ASN A 59 -43.36 1.39 -2.45
CA ASN A 59 -42.07 0.68 -2.52
C ASN A 59 -40.85 1.56 -2.25
N SER A 60 -41.05 2.82 -1.81
CA SER A 60 -39.97 3.76 -1.47
C SER A 60 -38.98 3.20 -0.43
N LEU A 61 -39.41 2.27 0.43
CA LEU A 61 -38.54 1.61 1.38
C LEU A 61 -37.44 0.77 0.70
N TYR A 62 -37.73 0.11 -0.43
CA TYR A 62 -36.74 -0.67 -1.17
C TYR A 62 -35.67 0.22 -1.80
N LEU A 63 -36.06 1.42 -2.25
CA LEU A 63 -35.11 2.43 -2.73
C LEU A 63 -34.16 2.88 -1.60
N ASN A 64 -34.69 3.07 -0.38
CA ASN A 64 -33.87 3.41 0.78
C ASN A 64 -32.89 2.28 1.15
N VAL A 65 -33.34 1.01 1.06
CA VAL A 65 -32.45 -0.16 1.23
C VAL A 65 -31.36 -0.15 0.16
N LEU A 66 -31.68 0.10 -1.11
CA LEU A 66 -30.66 0.17 -2.16
C LEU A 66 -29.65 1.30 -1.88
N ARG A 67 -30.12 2.50 -1.52
CA ARG A 67 -29.26 3.64 -1.13
C ARG A 67 -28.34 3.30 0.04
N LEU A 68 -28.84 2.57 1.04
CA LEU A 68 -28.06 2.06 2.17
C LEU A 68 -26.95 1.10 1.70
N PHE A 69 -27.22 0.22 0.74
CA PHE A 69 -26.20 -0.71 0.23
C PHE A 69 -25.14 0.00 -0.62
N VAL A 70 -25.51 1.05 -1.36
CA VAL A 70 -24.57 1.82 -2.19
C VAL A 70 -23.59 2.62 -1.32
N HIS A 71 -24.08 3.25 -0.24
CA HIS A 71 -23.26 4.22 0.50
C HIS A 71 -23.18 4.02 2.02
N GLY A 72 -24.14 3.34 2.63
CA GLY A 72 -24.20 3.17 4.09
C GLY A 72 -23.52 1.91 4.61
N THR A 73 -23.68 1.67 5.91
CA THR A 73 -23.02 0.61 6.68
C THR A 73 -24.03 -0.14 7.56
N TRP A 74 -23.58 -1.22 8.19
CA TRP A 74 -24.38 -1.96 9.18
C TRP A 74 -24.80 -1.07 10.36
N SER A 75 -23.92 -0.17 10.81
CA SER A 75 -24.23 0.81 11.85
C SER A 75 -25.32 1.79 11.42
N ASP A 76 -25.31 2.26 10.16
CA ASP A 76 -26.36 3.13 9.61
C ASP A 76 -27.72 2.42 9.59
N TYR A 77 -27.73 1.13 9.26
CA TYR A 77 -28.94 0.30 9.32
C TYR A 77 -29.48 0.18 10.74
N LYS A 78 -28.62 -0.14 11.71
CA LYS A 78 -29.00 -0.24 13.13
C LYS A 78 -29.53 1.10 13.67
N ALA A 79 -28.87 2.20 13.34
CA ALA A 79 -29.31 3.54 13.74
C ALA A 79 -30.70 3.85 13.19
N THR A 80 -30.90 3.61 11.89
CA THR A 80 -32.21 3.80 11.23
C THR A 80 -33.28 2.92 11.88
N LYS A 81 -32.98 1.65 12.16
CA LYS A 81 -33.89 0.74 12.86
C LYS A 81 -34.33 1.30 14.22
N SER A 82 -33.38 1.75 15.05
CA SER A 82 -33.67 2.26 16.39
C SER A 82 -34.56 3.51 16.38
N VAL A 83 -34.44 4.35 15.34
CA VAL A 83 -35.29 5.55 15.17
C VAL A 83 -36.73 5.18 14.83
N PHE A 84 -36.94 4.09 14.08
CA PHE A 84 -38.25 3.65 13.62
C PHE A 84 -38.88 2.52 14.45
N GLU A 85 -38.21 1.99 15.48
CA GLU A 85 -38.74 0.97 16.39
C GLU A 85 -40.03 1.39 17.13
N GLY A 86 -40.38 2.68 17.12
CA GLY A 86 -41.69 3.18 17.57
C GLY A 86 -42.82 3.15 16.52
N ASN A 87 -42.52 2.97 15.24
CA ASN A 87 -43.45 2.93 14.10
C ASN A 87 -43.17 1.69 13.24
N ALA A 88 -43.64 0.53 13.69
CA ALA A 88 -43.35 -0.78 13.11
C ALA A 88 -43.77 -0.94 11.62
N ASP A 89 -44.68 -0.10 11.12
CA ASP A 89 -45.27 -0.24 9.78
C ASP A 89 -44.39 0.31 8.64
N HIS A 90 -43.26 0.98 8.93
CA HIS A 90 -42.45 1.69 7.92
C HIS A 90 -40.99 1.24 7.82
N PHE A 91 -40.61 0.10 8.41
CA PHE A 91 -39.23 -0.39 8.37
C PHE A 91 -39.10 -1.74 7.65
N LEU A 92 -38.25 -1.82 6.62
CA LEU A 92 -37.95 -3.09 5.96
C LEU A 92 -36.92 -3.88 6.77
N GLN A 93 -37.36 -5.04 7.26
CA GLN A 93 -36.47 -6.03 7.85
C GLN A 93 -35.63 -6.68 6.74
N LEU A 94 -34.30 -6.63 6.88
CA LEU A 94 -33.40 -7.27 5.93
C LEU A 94 -33.42 -8.79 6.09
N VAL A 95 -33.37 -9.49 4.96
CA VAL A 95 -33.20 -10.95 4.88
C VAL A 95 -31.77 -11.33 5.30
N PRO A 96 -31.50 -12.55 5.82
CA PRO A 96 -30.16 -12.94 6.27
C PRO A 96 -29.04 -12.66 5.26
N ASP A 97 -29.27 -12.90 3.96
CA ASP A 97 -28.29 -12.67 2.90
C ASP A 97 -27.98 -11.17 2.71
N GLN A 98 -28.99 -10.31 2.87
CA GLN A 98 -28.80 -8.86 2.86
C GLN A 98 -28.01 -8.38 4.09
N ILE A 99 -28.28 -8.94 5.27
CA ILE A 99 -27.53 -8.63 6.50
C ILE A 99 -26.06 -9.01 6.31
N LEU A 100 -25.80 -10.22 5.83
CA LEU A 100 -24.46 -10.71 5.54
C LEU A 100 -23.72 -9.76 4.61
N LYS A 101 -24.38 -9.38 3.51
CA LYS A 101 -23.79 -8.48 2.53
C LYS A 101 -23.53 -7.09 3.08
N LEU A 102 -24.45 -6.52 3.83
CA LEU A 102 -24.25 -5.19 4.41
C LEU A 102 -23.06 -5.19 5.41
N LYS A 103 -22.87 -6.28 6.16
CA LYS A 103 -21.67 -6.48 6.99
C LYS A 103 -20.40 -6.59 6.14
N GLN A 104 -20.41 -7.33 5.03
CA GLN A 104 -19.29 -7.41 4.09
C GLN A 104 -18.91 -6.02 3.52
N LEU A 105 -19.90 -5.24 3.09
CA LEU A 105 -19.72 -3.88 2.58
C LEU A 105 -19.19 -2.91 3.65
N THR A 106 -19.57 -3.14 4.91
CA THR A 106 -19.04 -2.38 6.06
C THR A 106 -17.55 -2.64 6.24
N VAL A 107 -17.09 -3.89 6.12
CA VAL A 107 -15.65 -4.21 6.13
C VAL A 107 -14.90 -3.52 5.00
N LEU A 108 -15.45 -3.50 3.78
CA LEU A 108 -14.83 -2.78 2.65
C LEU A 108 -14.70 -1.28 2.92
N THR A 109 -15.72 -0.67 3.52
CA THR A 109 -15.71 0.76 3.89
C THR A 109 -14.63 1.07 4.93
N LEU A 110 -14.46 0.21 5.94
CA LEU A 110 -13.40 0.35 6.94
C LEU A 110 -12.01 0.18 6.31
N ALA A 111 -11.86 -0.82 5.43
CA ALA A 111 -10.62 -1.12 4.73
C ALA A 111 -10.20 -0.05 3.70
N GLU A 112 -11.15 0.77 3.23
CA GLU A 112 -10.88 1.95 2.40
C GLU A 112 -10.06 2.99 3.18
N THR A 113 -10.40 3.20 4.46
CA THR A 113 -9.80 4.25 5.30
C THR A 113 -8.52 3.77 5.97
N ASN A 114 -8.53 2.55 6.52
CA ASN A 114 -7.45 2.03 7.36
C ASN A 114 -6.93 0.67 6.87
N LYS A 115 -5.60 0.54 6.77
CA LYS A 115 -4.94 -0.74 6.43
C LYS A 115 -4.78 -1.70 7.59
N VAL A 116 -4.93 -1.23 8.82
CA VAL A 116 -4.89 -2.06 10.03
C VAL A 116 -6.20 -1.81 10.77
N LEU A 117 -7.07 -2.81 10.79
CA LEU A 117 -8.40 -2.72 11.39
C LEU A 117 -8.40 -3.41 12.76
N PRO A 118 -8.55 -2.67 13.87
CA PRO A 118 -8.67 -3.26 15.20
C PRO A 118 -9.90 -4.18 15.29
N TYR A 119 -9.78 -5.29 16.02
CA TYR A 119 -10.89 -6.22 16.23
C TYR A 119 -12.04 -5.56 16.99
N ASP A 120 -11.75 -4.68 17.94
CA ASP A 120 -12.79 -4.04 18.75
C ASP A 120 -13.69 -3.12 17.89
N GLU A 121 -13.09 -2.38 16.94
CA GLU A 121 -13.81 -1.57 15.95
C GLU A 121 -14.64 -2.45 15.02
N LEU A 122 -14.04 -3.51 14.46
CA LEU A 122 -14.76 -4.46 13.61
C LEU A 122 -15.92 -5.13 14.33
N MET A 123 -15.74 -5.55 15.58
CA MET A 123 -16.77 -6.18 16.39
C MET A 123 -17.93 -5.21 16.65
N GLN A 124 -17.64 -3.93 16.93
CA GLN A 124 -18.65 -2.91 17.13
C GLN A 124 -19.43 -2.62 15.84
N GLU A 125 -18.73 -2.36 14.74
CA GLU A 125 -19.32 -1.99 13.44
C GLU A 125 -20.09 -3.14 12.79
N LEU A 126 -19.71 -4.39 13.05
CA LEU A 126 -20.39 -5.58 12.53
C LEU A 126 -21.40 -6.20 13.50
N ASP A 127 -21.50 -5.67 14.72
CA ASP A 127 -22.34 -6.21 15.79
C ASP A 127 -22.02 -7.68 16.09
N VAL A 128 -20.74 -7.97 16.27
CA VAL A 128 -20.19 -9.30 16.52
C VAL A 128 -19.68 -9.39 17.96
N THR A 129 -20.07 -10.45 18.66
CA THR A 129 -19.90 -10.51 20.13
C THR A 129 -18.54 -11.00 20.56
N ASN A 130 -17.88 -11.83 19.74
CA ASN A 130 -16.64 -12.49 20.11
C ASN A 130 -15.67 -12.57 18.95
N VAL A 131 -14.38 -12.73 19.29
CA VAL A 131 -13.28 -12.78 18.30
C VAL A 131 -13.43 -13.95 17.33
N ARG A 132 -13.94 -15.10 17.80
CA ARG A 132 -14.04 -16.29 16.96
C ARG A 132 -15.04 -16.08 15.83
N GLU A 133 -16.20 -15.54 16.15
CA GLU A 133 -17.24 -15.15 15.20
C GLU A 133 -16.72 -14.11 14.21
N LEU A 134 -15.93 -13.13 14.67
CA LEU A 134 -15.31 -12.14 13.78
C LEU A 134 -14.33 -12.79 12.80
N GLU A 135 -13.44 -13.65 13.29
CA GLU A 135 -12.45 -14.32 12.44
C GLU A 135 -13.13 -15.27 11.45
N ASP A 136 -14.14 -16.04 11.88
CA ASP A 136 -14.92 -16.91 11.00
C ASP A 136 -15.65 -16.10 9.92
N PHE A 137 -16.22 -14.94 10.26
CA PHE A 137 -16.82 -14.02 9.31
C PHE A 137 -15.79 -13.48 8.30
N LEU A 138 -14.65 -12.96 8.77
CA LEU A 138 -13.62 -12.43 7.89
C LEU A 138 -13.07 -13.50 6.94
N ILE A 139 -12.89 -14.73 7.41
CA ILE A 139 -12.35 -15.83 6.60
C ILE A 139 -13.38 -16.32 5.59
N ASN A 140 -14.56 -16.76 6.07
CA ASN A 140 -15.53 -17.46 5.24
C ASN A 140 -16.32 -16.50 4.35
N GLU A 141 -16.69 -15.34 4.90
CA GLU A 141 -17.62 -14.42 4.24
C GLU A 141 -16.89 -13.32 3.48
N CYS A 142 -15.64 -12.98 3.83
CA CYS A 142 -14.91 -11.90 3.15
C CYS A 142 -13.72 -12.42 2.32
N MET A 143 -12.80 -13.18 2.93
CA MET A 143 -11.59 -13.64 2.25
C MET A 143 -11.87 -14.73 1.22
N TYR A 144 -12.72 -15.69 1.55
CA TYR A 144 -13.06 -16.81 0.65
C TYR A 144 -13.85 -16.33 -0.57
N VAL A 145 -14.76 -15.37 -0.36
CA VAL A 145 -15.46 -14.67 -1.46
C VAL A 145 -14.48 -13.86 -2.32
N GLY A 146 -13.40 -13.38 -1.72
CA GLY A 146 -12.32 -12.67 -2.42
C GLY A 146 -12.47 -11.15 -2.43
N ILE A 147 -13.36 -10.60 -1.61
CA ILE A 147 -13.56 -9.15 -1.48
C ILE A 147 -12.47 -8.48 -0.64
N VAL A 148 -11.81 -9.22 0.25
CA VAL A 148 -10.64 -8.73 1.02
C VAL A 148 -9.54 -9.77 1.03
N ARG A 149 -8.29 -9.32 1.16
CA ARG A 149 -7.14 -10.18 1.47
C ARG A 149 -6.28 -9.51 2.51
N GLY A 150 -5.74 -10.29 3.43
CA GLY A 150 -4.92 -9.75 4.51
C GLY A 150 -4.50 -10.83 5.49
N LYS A 151 -3.98 -10.40 6.64
CA LYS A 151 -3.55 -11.28 7.73
C LYS A 151 -4.29 -10.93 9.02
N LEU A 152 -4.73 -11.96 9.72
CA LEU A 152 -5.30 -11.84 11.06
C LEU A 152 -4.15 -11.93 12.08
N ASP A 153 -3.96 -10.86 12.86
CA ASP A 153 -3.00 -10.85 13.97
C ASP A 153 -3.77 -10.92 15.29
N GLN A 154 -3.86 -12.13 15.82
CA GLN A 154 -4.58 -12.40 17.06
C GLN A 154 -3.88 -11.79 18.29
N LEU A 155 -2.55 -11.62 18.26
CA LEU A 155 -1.79 -11.04 19.37
C LEU A 155 -2.04 -9.52 19.46
N ARG A 156 -2.01 -8.83 18.31
CA ARG A 156 -2.30 -7.40 18.21
C ARG A 156 -3.79 -7.08 18.13
N ARG A 157 -4.64 -8.11 18.04
CA ARG A 157 -6.10 -8.01 17.86
C ARG A 157 -6.45 -7.10 16.68
N CYS A 158 -5.85 -7.33 15.52
CA CYS A 158 -6.13 -6.56 14.33
C CYS A 158 -6.09 -7.40 13.05
N PHE A 159 -6.80 -6.90 12.04
CA PHE A 159 -6.76 -7.40 10.68
C PHE A 159 -5.92 -6.46 9.80
N GLU A 160 -4.80 -6.96 9.28
CA GLU A 160 -3.93 -6.22 8.38
C GLU A 160 -4.39 -6.44 6.93
N VAL A 161 -5.04 -5.43 6.37
CA VAL A 161 -5.60 -5.42 5.02
C VAL A 161 -4.48 -5.22 3.99
N GLN A 162 -4.30 -6.19 3.11
CA GLN A 162 -3.42 -6.08 1.95
C GLN A 162 -4.18 -5.63 0.70
N PHE A 163 -5.42 -6.11 0.58
CA PHE A 163 -6.30 -5.80 -0.53
C PHE A 163 -7.75 -5.72 -0.03
N ALA A 164 -8.51 -4.80 -0.61
CA ALA A 164 -9.95 -4.72 -0.47
C ALA A 164 -10.53 -4.32 -1.84
N ALA A 165 -11.61 -4.98 -2.24
CA ALA A 165 -12.35 -4.65 -3.44
C ALA A 165 -12.96 -3.25 -3.30
N GLY A 166 -13.06 -2.54 -4.41
CA GLY A 166 -13.76 -1.26 -4.46
C GLY A 166 -15.26 -1.47 -4.28
N ARG A 167 -15.87 -0.63 -3.44
CA ARG A 167 -17.33 -0.45 -3.42
C ARG A 167 -17.72 0.65 -4.42
N ASP A 168 -18.98 1.05 -4.38
CA ASP A 168 -19.55 2.19 -5.08
C ASP A 168 -18.87 3.53 -4.72
N LEU A 169 -18.60 4.33 -5.75
CA LEU A 169 -18.04 5.67 -5.62
C LEU A 169 -19.09 6.65 -5.10
N ARG A 170 -18.75 7.39 -4.05
CA ARG A 170 -19.51 8.53 -3.56
C ARG A 170 -19.24 9.75 -4.45
N PRO A 171 -20.21 10.68 -4.58
CA PRO A 171 -19.99 11.94 -5.25
C PRO A 171 -18.74 12.66 -4.71
N GLY A 172 -17.83 13.07 -5.59
CA GLY A 172 -16.57 13.74 -5.24
C GLY A 172 -15.38 12.82 -4.93
N GLN A 173 -15.58 11.51 -4.68
CA GLN A 173 -14.46 10.59 -4.45
C GLN A 173 -13.54 10.46 -5.67
N LEU A 174 -14.09 10.50 -6.89
CA LEU A 174 -13.29 10.47 -8.11
C LEU A 174 -12.29 11.63 -8.17
N THR A 175 -12.72 12.84 -7.80
CA THR A 175 -11.84 14.01 -7.73
C THR A 175 -10.74 13.83 -6.68
N ASN A 176 -11.07 13.28 -5.52
CA ASN A 176 -10.08 12.97 -4.47
C ASN A 176 -9.06 11.92 -4.94
N MET A 177 -9.50 10.90 -5.68
CA MET A 177 -8.61 9.90 -6.27
C MET A 177 -7.64 10.52 -7.27
N ILE A 178 -8.15 11.37 -8.18
CA ILE A 178 -7.31 12.10 -9.14
C ILE A 178 -6.27 12.94 -8.39
N GLN A 179 -6.70 13.72 -7.38
CA GLN A 179 -5.80 14.56 -6.60
C GLN A 179 -4.73 13.74 -5.86
N THR A 180 -5.10 12.60 -5.27
CA THR A 180 -4.18 11.71 -4.56
C THR A 180 -3.12 11.15 -5.51
N LEU A 181 -3.53 10.68 -6.69
CA LEU A 181 -2.61 10.17 -7.72
C LEU A 181 -1.69 11.28 -8.25
N SER A 182 -2.22 12.48 -8.50
CA SER A 182 -1.41 13.63 -8.91
C SER A 182 -0.39 14.03 -7.85
N SER A 183 -0.78 14.04 -6.58
CA SER A 183 0.14 14.31 -5.47
C SER A 183 1.24 13.24 -5.37
N TRP A 184 0.90 11.97 -5.57
CA TRP A 184 1.86 10.87 -5.52
C TRP A 184 2.85 10.93 -6.69
N LEU A 185 2.37 11.25 -7.89
CA LEU A 185 3.22 11.49 -9.06
C LEU A 185 4.21 12.63 -8.81
N ALA A 186 3.72 13.79 -8.37
CA ALA A 186 4.57 14.93 -8.06
C ALA A 186 5.62 14.62 -6.98
N THR A 187 5.22 13.87 -5.95
CA THR A 187 6.15 13.43 -4.89
C THR A 187 7.23 12.50 -5.45
N SER A 188 6.85 11.58 -6.33
CA SER A 188 7.77 10.64 -6.99
C SER A 188 8.77 11.36 -7.89
N ASP A 189 8.32 12.34 -8.67
CA ASP A 189 9.18 13.18 -9.50
C ASP A 189 10.18 13.97 -8.65
N ASN A 190 9.73 14.58 -7.54
CA ASN A 190 10.60 15.30 -6.61
C ASN A 190 11.64 14.39 -5.96
N LEU A 191 11.28 13.15 -5.60
CA LEU A 191 12.23 12.16 -5.09
C LEU A 191 13.27 11.78 -6.15
N LEU A 192 12.87 11.61 -7.41
CA LEU A 192 13.80 11.32 -8.49
C LEU A 192 14.80 12.46 -8.71
N VAL A 193 14.33 13.71 -8.73
CA VAL A 193 15.21 14.88 -8.81
C VAL A 193 16.18 14.91 -7.63
N SER A 194 15.68 14.70 -6.41
CA SER A 194 16.52 14.69 -5.21
C SER A 194 17.60 13.60 -5.27
N ILE A 195 17.27 12.40 -5.75
CA ILE A 195 18.23 11.31 -5.93
C ILE A 195 19.28 11.67 -6.99
N GLN A 196 18.85 12.25 -8.12
CA GLN A 196 19.78 12.70 -9.18
C GLN A 196 20.74 13.77 -8.70
N GLU A 197 20.27 14.73 -7.88
CA GLU A 197 21.13 15.74 -7.26
C GLU A 197 22.15 15.12 -6.29
N LYS A 198 21.72 14.14 -5.49
CA LYS A 198 22.62 13.42 -4.57
C LYS A 198 23.70 12.63 -5.31
N ILE A 199 23.36 12.02 -6.45
CA ILE A 199 24.33 11.34 -7.32
C ILE A 199 25.35 12.34 -7.85
N LYS A 200 24.91 13.46 -8.45
CA LYS A 200 25.81 14.50 -8.98
C LYS A 200 26.73 15.08 -7.90
N TRP A 201 26.20 15.31 -6.70
CA TRP A 201 26.99 15.78 -5.57
C TRP A 201 28.06 14.75 -5.16
N ALA A 202 27.70 13.46 -5.08
CA ALA A 202 28.63 12.39 -4.74
C ALA A 202 29.74 12.23 -5.80
N ASP A 203 29.40 12.32 -7.09
CA ASP A 203 30.36 12.28 -8.19
C ASP A 203 31.33 13.46 -8.11
N THR A 204 30.81 14.68 -7.89
CA THR A 204 31.63 15.89 -7.76
C THR A 204 32.57 15.79 -6.57
N MET A 205 32.08 15.34 -5.41
CA MET A 205 32.90 15.16 -4.22
C MET A 205 33.97 14.08 -4.43
N SER A 206 33.62 12.97 -5.08
CA SER A 206 34.55 11.89 -5.42
C SER A 206 35.69 12.39 -6.32
N GLU A 207 35.38 13.21 -7.34
CA GLU A 207 36.40 13.81 -8.20
C GLU A 207 37.28 14.83 -7.47
N LEU A 208 36.70 15.65 -6.58
CA LEU A 208 37.47 16.57 -5.73
C LEU A 208 38.41 15.82 -4.78
N ASP A 209 37.92 14.75 -4.14
CA ASP A 209 38.72 13.92 -3.24
C ASP A 209 39.83 13.18 -3.98
N LYS A 210 39.57 12.65 -5.18
CA LYS A 210 40.60 12.04 -6.04
C LYS A 210 41.69 13.04 -6.39
N LYS A 211 41.32 14.26 -6.79
CA LYS A 211 42.27 15.33 -7.11
C LYS A 211 43.10 15.71 -5.90
N HIS A 212 42.46 15.96 -4.75
CA HIS A 212 43.14 16.31 -3.51
C HIS A 212 44.11 15.20 -3.06
N ARG A 213 43.70 13.92 -3.18
CA ARG A 213 44.57 12.79 -2.87
C ARG A 213 45.79 12.74 -3.80
N LYS A 214 45.60 12.96 -5.10
CA LYS A 214 46.69 13.03 -6.07
C LYS A 214 47.66 14.17 -5.75
N ASP A 215 47.15 15.36 -5.45
CA ASP A 215 47.98 16.52 -5.09
C ASP A 215 48.81 16.26 -3.81
N ILE A 216 48.27 15.51 -2.85
CA ILE A 216 49.03 15.07 -1.65
C ILE A 216 50.10 14.05 -2.03
N GLU A 217 49.76 13.04 -2.84
CA GLU A 217 50.71 12.03 -3.32
C GLU A 217 51.89 12.69 -4.06
N ASP A 218 51.61 13.64 -4.96
CA ASP A 218 52.63 14.37 -5.72
C ASP A 218 53.55 15.19 -4.80
N LYS A 219 53.00 15.90 -3.79
CA LYS A 219 53.78 16.63 -2.79
C LYS A 219 54.66 15.71 -1.95
N VAL A 220 54.16 14.53 -1.58
CA VAL A 220 54.94 13.53 -0.83
C VAL A 220 56.12 13.04 -1.67
N GLU A 221 55.91 12.77 -2.96
CA GLU A 221 56.99 12.37 -3.87
C GLU A 221 58.02 13.48 -4.11
N GLU A 222 57.60 14.74 -4.21
CA GLU A 222 58.52 15.88 -4.31
C GLU A 222 59.37 16.03 -3.04
N VAL A 223 58.77 15.92 -1.86
CA VAL A 223 59.49 15.94 -0.58
C VAL A 223 60.49 14.77 -0.52
N LYS A 224 60.09 13.55 -0.88
CA LYS A 224 61.00 12.40 -0.95
C LYS A 224 62.18 12.65 -1.89
N LYS A 225 61.95 13.18 -3.09
CA LYS A 225 63.02 13.52 -4.05
C LYS A 225 63.97 14.59 -3.51
N SER A 226 63.44 15.64 -2.89
CA SER A 226 64.27 16.71 -2.31
C SER A 226 65.11 16.23 -1.13
N LEU A 227 64.57 15.32 -0.31
CA LEU A 227 65.31 14.64 0.76
C LEU A 227 66.42 13.74 0.19
N SER A 228 66.12 12.95 -0.86
CA SER A 228 67.13 12.14 -1.56
C SER A 228 68.27 12.99 -2.12
N LEU A 229 67.95 14.09 -2.83
CA LEU A 229 68.94 15.00 -3.39
C LEU A 229 69.80 15.66 -2.29
N LYS A 230 69.21 16.04 -1.16
CA LYS A 230 69.97 16.55 0.00
C LYS A 230 70.89 15.48 0.59
N ALA A 231 70.41 14.25 0.73
CA ALA A 231 71.23 13.14 1.19
C ALA A 231 72.40 12.85 0.23
N ASP A 232 72.19 12.95 -1.08
CA ASP A 232 73.22 12.78 -2.10
C ASP A 232 74.26 13.92 -2.09
N ILE A 233 73.83 15.17 -1.80
CA ILE A 233 74.73 16.33 -1.66
C ILE A 233 75.53 16.26 -0.35
N GLU A 234 74.93 15.83 0.76
CA GLU A 234 75.63 15.57 2.02
C GLU A 234 76.64 14.42 1.87
N PHE A 235 76.34 13.42 1.05
CA PHE A 235 77.26 12.33 0.71
C PHE A 235 78.45 12.83 -0.15
N ARG A 236 78.23 13.71 -1.13
CA ARG A 236 79.30 14.35 -1.93
C ARG A 236 80.09 15.42 -1.18
N GLY A 237 79.48 16.12 -0.24
CA GLY A 237 80.19 17.08 0.64
C GLY A 237 81.14 16.40 1.62
N HIS A 238 80.94 15.11 1.87
CA HIS A 238 81.84 14.25 2.64
C HIS A 238 82.88 13.50 1.80
N GLU A 239 82.89 13.62 0.46
CA GLU A 239 83.83 12.91 -0.41
C GLU A 239 85.21 13.58 -0.57
N GLU A 240 85.46 14.78 -0.01
CA GLU A 240 86.82 15.36 0.02
C GLU A 240 87.64 14.99 1.27
N VAL A 241 87.10 14.23 2.24
CA VAL A 241 87.87 13.77 3.39
C VAL A 241 87.53 12.32 3.68
N TYR A 242 88.50 11.44 3.44
CA TYR A 242 88.54 9.98 3.58
C TYR A 242 88.35 9.15 2.31
N SER A 243 89.47 9.03 1.57
CA SER A 243 89.81 7.77 0.92
C SER A 243 90.05 6.65 1.95
N GLU A 244 89.77 5.43 1.48
CA GLU A 244 90.21 4.11 1.94
C GLU A 244 89.35 3.30 2.95
N ARG A 245 88.63 2.34 2.34
CA ARG A 245 88.87 0.87 2.41
C ARG A 245 87.84 0.06 3.21
N GLY A 246 87.09 -0.78 2.49
CA GLY A 246 86.62 -2.05 3.05
C GLY A 246 85.30 -2.59 2.50
N GLY A 247 85.38 -3.64 1.69
CA GLY A 247 84.43 -4.77 1.77
C GLY A 247 83.23 -4.73 0.82
N VAL A 248 83.35 -5.48 -0.27
CA VAL A 248 82.22 -6.03 -1.05
C VAL A 248 81.36 -6.92 -0.12
N MET A 249 80.05 -6.69 -0.04
CA MET A 249 79.09 -7.68 0.45
C MET A 249 77.84 -7.67 -0.43
N ASP A 250 77.54 -8.86 -0.92
CA ASP A 250 76.49 -9.23 -1.88
C ASP A 250 75.07 -8.88 -1.42
N TYR A 251 74.22 -8.63 -2.39
CA TYR A 251 72.78 -8.50 -2.26
C TYR A 251 72.14 -9.87 -2.02
N GLU A 252 71.29 -9.99 -1.00
CA GLU A 252 70.14 -10.90 -1.07
C GLU A 252 68.85 -10.18 -0.69
N GLU A 253 67.98 -10.08 -1.70
CA GLU A 253 66.59 -9.68 -1.70
C GLU A 253 65.75 -10.72 -0.94
N ASP A 254 65.19 -10.38 0.23
CA ASP A 254 64.23 -11.23 0.92
C ASP A 254 62.81 -10.63 0.95
N ARG A 255 62.13 -10.86 -0.18
CA ARG A 255 60.77 -11.39 -0.31
C ARG A 255 59.74 -11.01 0.76
N SER A 256 58.86 -10.08 0.36
CA SER A 256 57.39 -10.21 0.35
C SER A 256 56.77 -11.27 1.27
N ARG A 257 56.24 -10.84 2.42
CA ARG A 257 55.35 -11.62 3.29
C ARG A 257 53.91 -11.66 2.70
N PRO A 258 53.32 -12.82 2.37
CA PRO A 258 51.93 -12.88 1.95
C PRO A 258 50.98 -12.87 3.17
N LYS A 259 49.94 -12.03 3.09
CA LYS A 259 48.82 -12.00 4.04
C LYS A 259 48.03 -13.31 3.97
N ARG A 260 47.89 -14.01 5.10
CA ARG A 260 46.98 -15.15 5.28
C ARG A 260 45.53 -14.71 5.00
N ARG A 261 44.92 -15.25 3.94
CA ARG A 261 43.46 -15.30 3.76
C ARG A 261 42.88 -16.30 4.76
N ARG A 262 41.84 -15.90 5.51
CA ARG A 262 40.93 -16.82 6.20
C ARG A 262 39.81 -17.19 5.23
N HIS A 263 39.52 -18.48 5.07
CA HIS A 263 38.32 -18.98 4.42
C HIS A 263 37.16 -19.09 5.44
N PRO A 264 35.89 -19.10 4.99
CA PRO A 264 34.72 -19.19 5.85
C PRO A 264 34.51 -20.63 6.35
N LEU A 265 33.98 -20.75 7.58
CA LEU A 265 33.47 -22.01 8.12
C LEU A 265 32.09 -22.30 7.54
N SER A 266 31.85 -23.55 7.16
CA SER A 266 30.50 -24.11 6.89
C SER A 266 29.66 -24.16 8.16
#